data_AF-A0A7J6QVF2-F1
#
_entry.id   AF-A0A7J6QVF2-F1
#
_cell.length_a   1.000
_cell.length_b   1.000
_cell.length_c   1.000
_cell.angle_alpha   90.00
_cell.angle_beta   90.00
_cell.angle_gamma   90.00
#
_symmetry.space_group_name_H-M   'P 1'
#
loop_
_entity.id
_entity.type
_entity.pdbx_description
1 polymer ?
#
loop_
_entity_poly.entity_id
_entity_poly.type
_entity_poly.pdbx_seq_one_letter_code
_entity_poly.pdbx_strand_id
1 'polypeptide(L)'
;QTSPDDGQVTGADRQALFDDLWLTLADGVTATMTETPLSSLDAAIALKCFVYCGRVPPRPLLVKLLRRVAGRGTQGFSGYGPVYAMQAVGKLSTIDEEIAGMVGSILALGRRSLSTMEVGVLGQTFAAASVLMGRDSLPQSLKIGQFLAAVCEELEGRCGCESGLGMASAEVMGLLHSIGKLRKGSHVGNLLVALEPWVGKILFSLDLPDLVAVAHAYTRGGQVGEGGKVTINLLCACARELRRIPVEVWDAKCLTLCVNSYAMGRVAHERLL
;
A
#
# COMPACT_ATOMS: atom_id res chain seq x y z
N GLN A 1 7.27 -31.86 -46.72
CA GLN A 1 6.99 -30.51 -46.20
C GLN A 1 6.83 -30.63 -44.69
N THR A 2 7.94 -30.49 -43.97
CA THR A 2 7.98 -30.44 -42.50
C THR A 2 8.00 -28.97 -42.10
N SER A 3 7.11 -28.60 -41.17
CA SER A 3 6.92 -27.26 -40.62
C SER A 3 8.26 -26.63 -40.17
N PRO A 4 8.51 -25.33 -40.44
CA PRO A 4 9.73 -24.68 -39.98
C PRO A 4 9.61 -24.30 -38.50
N ASP A 5 10.63 -24.69 -37.73
CA ASP A 5 11.16 -24.06 -36.52
C ASP A 5 10.18 -23.49 -35.49
N ASP A 6 9.66 -24.38 -34.63
CA ASP A 6 9.39 -24.00 -33.22
C ASP A 6 10.74 -23.84 -32.49
N GLY A 7 11.49 -22.80 -32.84
CA GLY A 7 12.67 -22.39 -32.10
C GLY A 7 12.26 -22.10 -30.65
N GLN A 8 12.95 -22.72 -29.70
CA GLN A 8 12.73 -22.49 -28.27
C GLN A 8 12.88 -21.01 -27.94
N VAL A 9 11.75 -20.28 -27.89
CA VAL A 9 11.72 -18.88 -27.43
C VAL A 9 12.26 -18.84 -26.02
N THR A 10 13.45 -18.26 -25.85
CA THR A 10 14.13 -18.21 -24.56
C THR A 10 13.44 -17.22 -23.63
N GLY A 11 13.73 -17.29 -22.33
CA GLY A 11 13.25 -16.29 -21.36
C GLY A 11 13.72 -14.87 -21.70
N ALA A 12 14.88 -14.74 -22.36
CA ALA A 12 15.42 -13.46 -22.82
C ALA A 12 14.62 -12.88 -24.00
N ASP A 13 14.21 -13.71 -24.96
CA ASP A 13 13.41 -13.28 -26.10
C ASP A 13 12.02 -12.79 -25.68
N ARG A 14 11.41 -13.46 -24.69
CA ARG A 14 10.15 -13.00 -24.09
C ARG A 14 10.31 -11.65 -23.40
N GLN A 15 11.41 -11.48 -22.66
CA GLN A 15 11.67 -10.23 -21.95
C GLN A 15 11.87 -9.06 -22.91
N ALA A 16 12.63 -9.25 -23.99
CA ALA A 16 12.83 -8.26 -25.04
C ALA A 16 11.50 -7.86 -25.72
N LEU A 17 10.63 -8.83 -26.00
CA LEU A 17 9.32 -8.56 -26.59
C LEU A 17 8.42 -7.75 -25.62
N PHE A 18 8.50 -8.02 -24.31
CA PHE A 18 7.84 -7.19 -23.29
C PHE A 18 8.47 -5.79 -23.16
N ASP A 19 9.78 -5.64 -23.35
CA ASP A 19 10.47 -4.34 -23.38
C ASP A 19 9.97 -3.49 -24.56
N ASP A 20 9.82 -4.09 -25.75
CA ASP A 20 9.35 -3.40 -26.96
C ASP A 20 7.87 -3.00 -26.88
N LEU A 21 6.99 -3.91 -26.41
CA LEU A 21 5.58 -3.60 -26.18
C LEU A 21 5.42 -2.48 -25.15
N TRP A 22 6.27 -2.47 -24.13
CA TRP A 22 6.30 -1.44 -23.10
C TRP A 22 6.68 -0.07 -23.66
N LEU A 23 7.72 0.01 -24.49
CA LEU A 23 8.14 1.25 -25.14
C LEU A 23 7.06 1.75 -26.12
N THR A 24 6.46 0.83 -26.87
CA THR A 24 5.34 1.15 -27.79
C THR A 24 4.16 1.76 -27.03
N LEU A 25 3.80 1.22 -25.87
CA LEU A 25 2.78 1.80 -25.00
C LEU A 25 3.17 3.21 -24.52
N ALA A 26 4.43 3.40 -24.11
CA ALA A 26 4.93 4.70 -23.66
C ALA A 26 4.91 5.75 -24.78
N ASP A 27 5.28 5.36 -26.00
CA ASP A 27 5.24 6.23 -27.18
C ASP A 27 3.80 6.57 -27.57
N GLY A 28 2.90 5.58 -27.55
CA GLY A 28 1.47 5.78 -27.78
C GLY A 28 0.86 6.78 -26.81
N VAL A 29 1.09 6.61 -25.49
CA VAL A 29 0.62 7.57 -24.48
C VAL A 29 1.24 8.94 -24.69
N THR A 30 2.53 9.01 -25.03
CA THR A 30 3.21 10.28 -25.29
C THR A 30 2.59 11.02 -26.47
N ALA A 31 2.28 10.32 -27.57
CA ALA A 31 1.63 10.87 -28.74
C ALA A 31 0.19 11.33 -28.42
N THR A 32 -0.59 10.54 -27.68
CA THR A 32 -1.93 10.95 -27.24
C THR A 32 -1.87 12.22 -26.39
N MET A 33 -0.88 12.35 -25.50
CA MET A 33 -0.69 13.53 -24.66
C MET A 33 -0.24 14.78 -25.41
N THR A 34 0.35 14.65 -26.60
CA THR A 34 0.67 15.80 -27.47
C THR A 34 -0.57 16.33 -28.17
N GLU A 35 -1.52 15.46 -28.51
CA GLU A 35 -2.72 15.82 -29.27
C GLU A 35 -3.91 16.19 -28.36
N THR A 36 -4.00 15.56 -27.19
CA THR A 36 -5.15 15.71 -26.29
C THR A 36 -4.71 16.05 -24.86
N PRO A 37 -5.37 17.03 -24.21
CA PRO A 37 -5.12 17.31 -22.80
C PRO A 37 -5.74 16.20 -21.93
N LEU A 38 -4.91 15.34 -21.35
CA LEU A 38 -5.38 14.35 -20.37
C LEU A 38 -5.88 15.01 -19.07
N SER A 39 -6.96 14.46 -18.52
CA SER A 39 -7.48 14.78 -17.19
C SER A 39 -6.52 14.30 -16.08
N SER A 40 -6.72 14.78 -14.85
CA SER A 40 -5.98 14.27 -13.68
C SER A 40 -6.24 12.78 -13.47
N LEU A 41 -7.49 12.34 -13.68
CA LEU A 41 -7.89 10.94 -13.53
C LEU A 41 -7.24 10.06 -14.61
N ASP A 42 -7.29 10.46 -15.87
CA ASP A 42 -6.72 9.67 -16.97
C ASP A 42 -5.20 9.55 -16.84
N ALA A 43 -4.53 10.62 -16.42
CA ALA A 43 -3.11 10.57 -16.12
C ALA A 43 -2.79 9.61 -14.95
N ALA A 44 -3.64 9.57 -13.94
CA ALA A 44 -3.50 8.64 -12.81
C ALA A 44 -3.76 7.18 -13.25
N ILE A 45 -4.74 6.95 -14.14
CA ILE A 45 -5.02 5.64 -14.74
C ILE A 45 -3.83 5.19 -15.60
N ALA A 46 -3.24 6.08 -16.41
CA ALA A 46 -2.06 5.77 -17.20
C ALA A 46 -0.89 5.33 -16.29
N LEU A 47 -0.64 6.04 -15.19
CA LEU A 47 0.34 5.64 -14.18
C LEU A 47 0.02 4.26 -13.58
N LYS A 48 -1.25 3.98 -13.27
CA LYS A 48 -1.69 2.67 -12.78
C LYS A 48 -1.35 1.56 -13.77
N CYS A 49 -1.65 1.74 -15.05
CA CYS A 49 -1.36 0.73 -16.09
C CYS A 49 0.12 0.39 -16.11
N PHE A 50 0.97 1.42 -16.07
CA PHE A 50 2.41 1.25 -16.00
C PHE A 50 2.86 0.48 -14.75
N VAL A 51 2.37 0.87 -13.57
CA VAL A 51 2.64 0.17 -12.30
C VAL A 51 2.19 -1.30 -12.34
N TYR A 52 1.03 -1.58 -12.95
CA TYR A 52 0.47 -2.93 -13.07
C TYR A 52 1.35 -3.85 -13.92
N CYS A 53 1.96 -3.33 -14.98
CA CYS A 53 2.96 -4.04 -15.78
C CYS A 53 4.31 -4.19 -15.05
N GLY A 54 4.42 -3.76 -13.79
CA GLY A 54 5.64 -3.88 -12.99
C GLY A 54 6.76 -2.91 -13.39
N ARG A 55 6.45 -1.89 -14.19
CA ARG A 55 7.45 -0.98 -14.79
C ARG A 55 7.10 0.49 -14.53
N VAL A 56 8.10 1.34 -14.59
CA VAL A 56 7.94 2.79 -14.42
C VAL A 56 8.05 3.46 -15.79
N PRO A 57 7.15 4.41 -16.14
CA PRO A 57 7.23 5.09 -17.42
C PRO A 57 8.63 5.69 -17.64
N PRO A 58 9.10 5.81 -18.90
CA PRO A 58 10.29 6.57 -19.20
C PRO A 58 10.23 7.94 -18.54
N ARG A 59 11.35 8.42 -17.98
CA ARG A 59 11.40 9.64 -17.17
C ARG A 59 10.65 10.83 -17.79
N PRO A 60 10.80 11.16 -19.10
CA PRO A 60 10.08 12.28 -19.71
C PRO A 60 8.55 12.12 -19.64
N LEU A 61 8.05 10.90 -19.84
CA LEU A 61 6.64 10.58 -19.75
C LEU A 61 6.16 10.60 -18.30
N LEU A 62 6.91 10.02 -17.37
CA LEU A 62 6.60 10.04 -15.94
C LEU A 62 6.41 11.48 -15.45
N VAL A 63 7.34 12.37 -15.78
CA VAL A 63 7.28 13.79 -15.41
C VAL A 63 6.04 14.45 -16.00
N LYS A 64 5.71 14.21 -17.27
CA LYS A 64 4.48 14.72 -17.89
C LYS A 64 3.23 14.22 -17.17
N LEU A 65 3.14 12.92 -16.87
CA LEU A 65 2.00 12.33 -16.17
C LEU A 65 1.84 12.89 -14.75
N LEU A 66 2.91 12.99 -13.97
CA LEU A 66 2.85 13.56 -12.62
C LEU A 66 2.38 15.02 -12.63
N ARG A 67 2.83 15.83 -13.60
CA ARG A 67 2.36 17.21 -13.76
C ARG A 67 0.86 17.28 -14.08
N ARG A 68 0.34 16.31 -14.85
CA ARG A 68 -1.10 16.22 -15.16
C ARG A 68 -1.91 15.75 -13.96
N VAL A 69 -1.43 14.77 -13.20
CA VAL A 69 -2.06 14.31 -11.95
C VAL A 69 -2.16 15.45 -10.94
N ALA A 70 -1.12 16.29 -10.84
CA ALA A 70 -1.13 17.49 -9.99
C ALA A 70 -2.17 18.56 -10.42
N GLY A 71 -2.95 18.32 -11.49
CA GLY A 71 -4.12 19.11 -11.80
C GLY A 71 -3.81 20.52 -12.30
N ARG A 72 -2.68 20.73 -12.99
CA ARG A 72 -2.43 21.97 -13.75
C ARG A 72 -3.32 22.02 -15.02
N GLY A 73 -4.64 21.96 -14.83
CA GLY A 73 -5.65 21.92 -15.89
C GLY A 73 -7.08 22.09 -15.35
N THR A 74 -8.05 22.24 -16.24
CA THR A 74 -9.44 22.64 -15.94
C THR A 74 -10.34 21.51 -15.38
N GLN A 75 -9.86 20.26 -15.33
CA GLN A 75 -10.71 19.07 -15.11
C GLN A 75 -10.68 18.50 -13.68
N GLY A 76 -10.23 19.27 -12.69
CA GLY A 76 -10.27 18.87 -11.28
C GLY A 76 -9.22 17.82 -10.89
N PHE A 77 -9.05 17.64 -9.58
CA PHE A 77 -8.07 16.74 -8.99
C PHE A 77 -8.70 15.38 -8.67
N SER A 78 -8.05 14.28 -9.08
CA SER A 78 -8.52 12.93 -8.76
C SER A 78 -8.01 12.44 -7.41
N GLY A 79 -8.91 11.89 -6.58
CA GLY A 79 -8.53 11.25 -5.32
C GLY A 79 -7.62 10.03 -5.48
N TYR A 80 -7.60 9.42 -6.67
CA TYR A 80 -6.66 8.33 -7.03
C TYR A 80 -5.25 8.83 -7.39
N GLY A 81 -5.11 10.14 -7.62
CA GLY A 81 -3.84 10.76 -8.00
C GLY A 81 -2.70 10.47 -7.03
N PRO A 82 -2.86 10.72 -5.70
CA PRO A 82 -1.85 10.39 -4.70
C PRO A 82 -1.46 8.92 -4.71
N VAL A 83 -2.43 8.00 -4.84
CA VAL A 83 -2.18 6.55 -4.83
C VAL A 83 -1.22 6.16 -5.94
N TYR A 84 -1.59 6.45 -7.19
CA TYR A 84 -0.83 5.97 -8.34
C TYR A 84 0.47 6.76 -8.55
N ALA A 85 0.52 8.03 -8.15
CA ALA A 85 1.77 8.78 -8.12
C ALA A 85 2.78 8.16 -7.13
N MET A 86 2.35 7.84 -5.90
CA MET A 86 3.21 7.22 -4.90
C MET A 86 3.65 5.80 -5.31
N GLN A 87 2.74 5.00 -5.87
CA GLN A 87 3.08 3.66 -6.36
C GLN A 87 4.10 3.71 -7.51
N ALA A 88 3.94 4.64 -8.46
CA ALA A 88 4.86 4.80 -9.58
C ALA A 88 6.26 5.21 -9.11
N VAL A 89 6.37 6.21 -8.21
CA VAL A 89 7.69 6.64 -7.72
C VAL A 89 8.30 5.66 -6.73
N GLY A 90 7.49 4.87 -6.03
CA GLY A 90 7.96 3.80 -5.14
C GLY A 90 8.74 2.70 -5.87
N LYS A 91 8.53 2.55 -7.19
CA LYS A 91 9.23 1.60 -8.05
C LYS A 91 10.57 2.13 -8.60
N LEU A 92 10.86 3.42 -8.43
CA LEU A 92 12.14 4.00 -8.86
C LEU A 92 13.29 3.52 -7.96
N SER A 93 14.48 3.32 -8.54
CA SER A 93 15.70 3.05 -7.78
C SER A 93 16.10 4.26 -6.93
N THR A 94 16.01 5.46 -7.50
CA THR A 94 16.28 6.73 -6.82
C THR A 94 15.17 7.74 -7.11
N ILE A 95 14.79 8.53 -6.10
CA ILE A 95 13.82 9.63 -6.23
C ILE A 95 14.61 10.94 -6.08
N ASP A 96 14.66 11.74 -7.13
CA ASP A 96 15.26 13.08 -7.08
C ASP A 96 14.27 14.16 -6.64
N GLU A 97 14.78 15.36 -6.37
CA GLU A 97 14.00 16.50 -5.91
C GLU A 97 12.96 17.00 -6.92
N GLU A 98 13.16 16.81 -8.23
CA GLU A 98 12.15 17.21 -9.22
C GLU A 98 10.91 16.33 -9.10
N ILE A 99 11.11 15.01 -9.14
CA ILE A 99 10.03 14.02 -8.97
C ILE A 99 9.39 14.18 -7.59
N ALA A 100 10.19 14.34 -6.54
CA ALA A 100 9.68 14.50 -5.19
C ALA A 100 8.87 15.79 -5.00
N GLY A 101 9.28 16.92 -5.61
CA GLY A 101 8.52 18.16 -5.57
C GLY A 101 7.17 18.06 -6.29
N MET A 102 7.12 17.35 -7.42
CA MET A 102 5.87 17.06 -8.12
C MET A 102 4.94 16.18 -7.29
N VAL A 103 5.45 15.09 -6.71
CA VAL A 103 4.65 14.22 -5.85
C VAL A 103 4.21 14.94 -4.59
N GLY A 104 5.09 15.73 -3.94
CA GLY A 104 4.74 16.55 -2.78
C GLY A 104 3.58 17.51 -3.07
N SER A 105 3.51 18.07 -4.28
CA SER A 105 2.37 18.88 -4.73
C SER A 105 1.08 18.06 -4.86
N ILE A 106 1.17 16.85 -5.41
CA ILE A 106 0.03 15.91 -5.49
C ILE A 106 -0.46 15.53 -4.08
N LEU A 107 0.45 15.27 -3.14
CA LEU A 107 0.09 14.93 -1.76
C LEU A 107 -0.57 16.11 -1.04
N ALA A 108 -0.11 17.34 -1.29
CA ALA A 108 -0.72 18.54 -0.72
C ALA A 108 -2.16 18.75 -1.23
N LEU A 109 -2.42 18.46 -2.51
CA LEU A 109 -3.78 18.45 -3.06
C LEU A 109 -4.61 17.29 -2.50
N GLY A 110 -4.04 16.09 -2.47
CA GLY A 110 -4.65 14.90 -1.90
C GLY A 110 -5.11 15.12 -0.47
N ARG A 111 -4.30 15.81 0.35
CA ARG A 111 -4.62 16.14 1.73
C ARG A 111 -5.91 16.96 1.85
N ARG A 112 -6.17 17.87 0.91
CA ARG A 112 -7.39 18.70 0.90
C ARG A 112 -8.64 17.93 0.49
N SER A 113 -8.47 16.75 -0.10
CA SER A 113 -9.56 15.92 -0.64
C SER A 113 -9.78 14.62 0.15
N LEU A 114 -9.07 14.40 1.26
CA LEU A 114 -9.17 13.15 2.05
C LEU A 114 -10.61 12.87 2.50
N SER A 115 -11.32 13.91 2.98
CA SER A 115 -12.70 13.79 3.46
C SER A 115 -13.72 13.39 2.39
N THR A 116 -13.37 13.54 1.10
CA THR A 116 -14.23 13.14 -0.02
C THR A 116 -13.79 11.82 -0.66
N MET A 117 -12.68 11.23 -0.20
CA MET A 117 -12.21 9.94 -0.71
C MET A 117 -13.03 8.79 -0.12
N GLU A 118 -13.20 7.74 -0.93
CA GLU A 118 -13.73 6.47 -0.46
C GLU A 118 -12.72 5.79 0.49
N VAL A 119 -13.22 4.99 1.43
CA VAL A 119 -12.39 4.28 2.42
C VAL A 119 -11.37 3.37 1.73
N GLY A 120 -11.77 2.63 0.69
CA GLY A 120 -10.86 1.81 -0.10
C GLY A 120 -9.72 2.62 -0.75
N VAL A 121 -9.99 3.84 -1.21
CA VAL A 121 -8.97 4.74 -1.77
C VAL A 121 -8.04 5.26 -0.69
N LEU A 122 -8.57 5.62 0.48
CA LEU A 122 -7.76 5.98 1.65
C LEU A 122 -6.85 4.82 2.09
N GLY A 123 -7.36 3.58 2.07
CA GLY A 123 -6.57 2.39 2.37
C GLY A 123 -5.43 2.16 1.37
N GLN A 124 -5.70 2.31 0.07
CA GLN A 124 -4.66 2.24 -0.96
C GLN A 124 -3.64 3.39 -0.84
N THR A 125 -4.11 4.57 -0.46
CA THR A 125 -3.26 5.74 -0.21
C THR A 125 -2.32 5.48 0.97
N PHE A 126 -2.86 4.95 2.07
CA PHE A 126 -2.09 4.53 3.23
C PHE A 126 -1.04 3.48 2.87
N ALA A 127 -1.42 2.45 2.10
CA ALA A 127 -0.52 1.39 1.66
C ALA A 127 0.63 1.94 0.82
N ALA A 128 0.34 2.79 -0.18
CA ALA A 128 1.35 3.40 -1.04
C ALA A 128 2.31 4.31 -0.25
N ALA A 129 1.77 5.11 0.67
CA ALA A 129 2.57 5.96 1.55
C ALA A 129 3.47 5.16 2.49
N SER A 130 2.96 4.05 3.03
CA SER A 130 3.71 3.14 3.92
C SER A 130 4.92 2.51 3.22
N VAL A 131 4.77 2.13 1.95
CA VAL A 131 5.88 1.61 1.14
C VAL A 131 6.97 2.66 0.95
N LEU A 132 6.60 3.91 0.67
CA LEU A 132 7.56 5.00 0.52
C LEU A 132 8.30 5.29 1.84
N MET A 133 7.59 5.31 2.97
CA MET A 133 8.17 5.49 4.30
C MET A 133 9.20 4.40 4.68
N GLY A 134 9.17 3.24 4.02
CA GLY A 134 10.14 2.17 4.23
C GLY A 134 11.50 2.40 3.54
N ARG A 135 11.61 3.42 2.68
CA ARG A 135 12.86 3.72 1.96
C ARG A 135 13.86 4.43 2.88
N ASP A 136 15.15 4.08 2.74
CA ASP A 136 16.21 4.58 3.62
C ASP A 136 16.44 6.10 3.49
N SER A 137 16.23 6.65 2.29
CA SER A 137 16.38 8.08 2.01
C SER A 137 15.22 8.58 1.16
N LEU A 138 14.50 9.58 1.66
CA LEU A 138 13.47 10.29 0.92
C LEU A 138 13.84 11.77 0.78
N PRO A 139 13.65 12.38 -0.39
CA PRO A 139 13.80 13.82 -0.56
C PRO A 139 12.88 14.61 0.39
N GLN A 140 13.37 15.75 0.90
CA GLN A 140 12.65 16.52 1.92
C GLN A 140 11.33 17.10 1.40
N SER A 141 11.27 17.40 0.09
CA SER A 141 10.09 17.96 -0.58
C SER A 141 8.89 17.00 -0.61
N LEU A 142 9.10 15.69 -0.45
CA LEU A 142 8.04 14.68 -0.56
C LEU A 142 7.06 14.72 0.62
N LYS A 143 7.49 15.18 1.81
CA LYS A 143 6.66 15.33 3.04
C LYS A 143 5.71 14.15 3.35
N ILE A 144 6.11 12.93 2.98
CA ILE A 144 5.22 11.75 3.02
C ILE A 144 4.73 11.41 4.43
N GLY A 145 5.53 11.64 5.47
CA GLY A 145 5.14 11.39 6.85
C GLY A 145 3.96 12.27 7.31
N GLN A 146 3.97 13.55 6.91
CA GLN A 146 2.86 14.47 7.23
C GLN A 146 1.57 14.08 6.49
N PHE A 147 1.71 13.61 5.25
CA PHE A 147 0.57 13.10 4.48
C PHE A 147 0.02 11.80 5.06
N LEU A 148 0.89 10.86 5.42
CA LEU A 148 0.51 9.60 6.05
C LEU A 148 -0.24 9.84 7.37
N ALA A 149 0.23 10.77 8.21
CA ALA A 149 -0.46 11.14 9.44
C ALA A 149 -1.90 11.64 9.17
N ALA A 150 -2.09 12.53 8.19
CA ALA A 150 -3.41 13.02 7.81
C ALA A 150 -4.33 11.90 7.28
N VAL A 151 -3.78 10.93 6.53
CA VAL A 151 -4.54 9.75 6.07
C VAL A 151 -4.95 8.87 7.27
N CYS A 152 -4.08 8.73 8.27
CA CYS A 152 -4.39 7.97 9.49
C CYS A 152 -5.54 8.64 10.28
N GLU A 153 -5.48 9.95 10.46
CA GLU A 153 -6.53 10.73 11.15
C GLU A 153 -7.89 10.59 10.45
N GLU A 154 -7.92 10.67 9.11
CA GLU A 154 -9.15 10.48 8.33
C GLU A 154 -9.67 9.03 8.46
N LEU A 155 -8.79 8.03 8.32
CA LEU A 155 -9.17 6.62 8.47
C LEU A 155 -9.69 6.32 9.89
N GLU A 156 -9.05 6.88 10.92
CA GLU A 156 -9.48 6.77 12.32
C GLU A 156 -10.91 7.32 12.48
N GLY A 157 -11.18 8.52 11.98
CA GLY A 157 -12.51 9.14 12.03
C GLY A 157 -13.59 8.30 11.31
N ARG A 158 -13.23 7.63 10.21
CA ARG A 158 -14.12 6.74 9.45
C ARG A 158 -14.38 5.43 10.20
N CYS A 159 -13.33 4.82 10.75
CA CYS A 159 -13.40 3.53 11.45
C CYS A 159 -14.16 3.64 12.78
N GLY A 160 -14.05 4.77 13.46
CA GLY A 160 -14.70 5.06 14.74
C GLY A 160 -16.15 5.54 14.64
N CYS A 161 -16.68 5.77 13.43
CA CYS A 161 -18.06 6.22 13.26
C CYS A 161 -19.02 5.03 13.29
N GLU A 162 -19.86 4.93 14.33
CA GLU A 162 -20.85 3.86 14.50
C GLU A 162 -21.95 3.84 13.41
N SER A 163 -22.02 4.88 12.57
CA SER A 163 -23.09 5.13 11.60
C SER A 163 -23.01 4.35 10.28
N GLY A 164 -22.20 3.28 10.21
CA GLY A 164 -22.46 2.21 9.23
C GLY A 164 -21.75 2.30 7.87
N LEU A 165 -20.62 2.99 7.75
CA LEU A 165 -19.67 2.68 6.68
C LEU A 165 -18.98 1.34 7.03
N GLY A 166 -19.61 0.24 6.65
CA GLY A 166 -19.05 -1.09 6.77
C GLY A 166 -17.73 -1.18 6.01
N MET A 167 -16.60 -1.28 6.71
CA MET A 167 -15.35 -1.66 6.06
C MET A 167 -15.46 -3.12 5.61
N ALA A 168 -15.11 -3.37 4.35
CA ALA A 168 -15.02 -4.74 3.87
C ALA A 168 -13.82 -5.45 4.54
N SER A 169 -13.93 -6.74 4.82
CA SER A 169 -12.83 -7.51 5.42
C SER A 169 -11.51 -7.38 4.64
N ALA A 170 -11.60 -7.30 3.31
CA ALA A 170 -10.45 -7.08 2.44
C ALA A 170 -9.76 -5.72 2.67
N GLU A 171 -10.52 -4.66 2.97
CA GLU A 171 -9.98 -3.33 3.27
C GLU A 171 -9.28 -3.32 4.62
N VAL A 172 -9.88 -3.95 5.64
CA VAL A 172 -9.29 -4.11 6.97
C VAL A 172 -7.98 -4.87 6.88
N MET A 173 -7.97 -6.02 6.18
CA MET A 173 -6.75 -6.80 6.00
C MET A 173 -5.70 -6.05 5.19
N GLY A 174 -6.10 -5.34 4.13
CA GLY A 174 -5.20 -4.50 3.33
C GLY A 174 -4.49 -3.43 4.18
N LEU A 175 -5.22 -2.80 5.11
CA LEU A 175 -4.64 -1.85 6.07
C LEU A 175 -3.67 -2.54 7.03
N LEU A 176 -4.05 -3.67 7.65
CA LEU A 176 -3.18 -4.39 8.59
C LEU A 176 -1.88 -4.86 7.94
N HIS A 177 -1.96 -5.42 6.73
CA HIS A 177 -0.78 -5.79 5.93
C HIS A 177 0.12 -4.60 5.64
N SER A 178 -0.45 -3.41 5.47
CA SER A 178 0.30 -2.18 5.23
C SER A 178 0.96 -1.65 6.52
N ILE A 179 0.24 -1.70 7.64
CA ILE A 179 0.75 -1.33 8.97
C ILE A 179 1.94 -2.22 9.35
N GLY A 180 1.85 -3.53 9.13
CA GLY A 180 2.93 -4.47 9.43
C GLY A 180 4.25 -4.19 8.67
N LYS A 181 4.19 -3.48 7.53
CA LYS A 181 5.36 -3.11 6.73
C LYS A 181 6.04 -1.82 7.20
N LEU A 182 5.41 -1.04 8.09
CA LEU A 182 5.99 0.20 8.58
C LEU A 182 7.23 -0.08 9.46
N ARG A 183 8.30 0.66 9.22
CA ARG A 183 9.49 0.69 10.08
C ARG A 183 9.19 1.50 11.35
N LYS A 184 8.31 0.99 12.22
CA LYS A 184 7.85 1.61 13.49
C LYS A 184 7.42 3.07 13.34
N GLY A 185 6.12 3.32 13.21
CA GLY A 185 5.55 4.68 13.13
C GLY A 185 4.70 5.03 14.34
N SER A 186 4.90 6.21 14.91
CA SER A 186 4.13 6.76 16.04
C SER A 186 2.68 7.14 15.71
N HIS A 187 2.25 7.02 14.44
CA HIS A 187 1.00 7.61 13.94
C HIS A 187 -0.14 6.61 13.71
N VAL A 188 0.09 5.30 13.90
CA VAL A 188 -0.92 4.25 13.60
C VAL A 188 -1.57 3.64 14.84
N GLY A 189 -1.15 4.05 16.04
CA GLY A 189 -1.67 3.48 17.29
C GLY A 189 -3.19 3.68 17.44
N ASN A 190 -3.67 4.90 17.25
CA ASN A 190 -5.10 5.20 17.32
C ASN A 190 -5.90 4.52 16.20
N LEU A 191 -5.33 4.46 14.98
CA LEU A 191 -5.95 3.72 13.88
C LEU A 191 -6.13 2.24 14.22
N LEU A 192 -5.14 1.59 14.85
CA LEU A 192 -5.26 0.20 15.30
C LEU A 192 -6.33 0.02 16.38
N VAL A 193 -6.52 0.99 17.27
CA VAL A 193 -7.63 0.98 18.24
C VAL A 193 -8.97 1.11 17.51
N ALA A 194 -9.09 2.02 16.55
CA ALA A 194 -10.31 2.18 15.76
C ALA A 194 -10.63 0.94 14.88
N LEU A 195 -9.62 0.17 14.49
CA LEU A 195 -9.78 -1.07 13.72
C LEU A 195 -10.17 -2.28 14.59
N GLU A 196 -9.97 -2.26 15.91
CA GLU A 196 -10.22 -3.41 16.79
C GLU A 196 -11.63 -4.02 16.63
N PRO A 197 -12.74 -3.25 16.60
CA PRO A 197 -14.08 -3.81 16.44
C PRO A 197 -14.26 -4.54 15.10
N TRP A 198 -13.58 -4.08 14.05
CA TRP A 198 -13.64 -4.69 12.72
C TRP A 198 -12.82 -5.97 12.65
N VAL A 199 -11.62 -5.96 13.24
CA VAL A 199 -10.77 -7.14 13.35
C VAL A 199 -11.47 -8.23 14.16
N GLY A 200 -12.10 -7.88 15.28
CA GLY A 200 -12.85 -8.83 16.11
C GLY A 200 -13.98 -9.54 15.35
N LYS A 201 -14.62 -8.88 14.37
CA LYS A 201 -15.68 -9.46 13.54
C LYS A 201 -15.17 -10.46 12.50
N ILE A 202 -13.92 -10.33 12.06
CA ILE A 202 -13.39 -11.15 10.95
C ILE A 202 -12.39 -12.21 11.43
N LEU A 203 -11.86 -12.07 12.64
CA LEU A 203 -10.73 -12.85 13.16
C LEU A 203 -10.93 -14.37 13.03
N PHE A 204 -12.14 -14.86 13.29
CA PHE A 204 -12.45 -16.29 13.26
C PHE A 204 -12.51 -16.90 11.85
N SER A 205 -12.60 -16.05 10.82
CA SER A 205 -12.62 -16.47 9.41
C SER A 205 -11.27 -16.34 8.71
N LEU A 206 -10.26 -15.81 9.41
CA LEU A 206 -8.94 -15.59 8.82
C LEU A 206 -8.14 -16.89 8.72
N ASP A 207 -7.37 -16.99 7.65
CA ASP A 207 -6.41 -18.06 7.47
C ASP A 207 -5.10 -17.77 8.23
N LEU A 208 -4.15 -18.72 8.17
CA LEU A 208 -2.88 -18.58 8.87
C LEU A 208 -2.11 -17.30 8.48
N PRO A 209 -1.85 -17.01 7.18
CA PRO A 209 -1.17 -15.79 6.77
C PRO A 209 -1.82 -14.52 7.31
N ASP A 210 -3.15 -14.43 7.27
CA ASP A 210 -3.87 -13.25 7.70
C ASP A 210 -3.89 -13.11 9.23
N LEU A 211 -4.06 -14.20 9.99
CA LEU A 211 -3.94 -14.19 11.45
C LEU A 211 -2.55 -13.70 11.91
N VAL A 212 -1.50 -14.19 11.25
CA VAL A 212 -0.13 -13.75 11.54
C VAL A 212 0.07 -12.29 11.15
N ALA A 213 -0.54 -11.82 10.06
CA ALA A 213 -0.50 -10.42 9.67
C ALA A 213 -1.18 -9.50 10.69
N VAL A 214 -2.31 -9.92 11.27
CA VAL A 214 -2.97 -9.18 12.37
C VAL A 214 -2.04 -9.06 13.58
N ALA A 215 -1.50 -10.18 14.06
CA ALA A 215 -0.57 -10.19 15.19
C ALA A 215 0.66 -9.31 14.92
N HIS A 216 1.19 -9.36 13.69
CA HIS A 216 2.33 -8.55 13.29
C HIS A 216 2.00 -7.06 13.22
N ALA A 217 0.85 -6.68 12.67
CA ALA A 217 0.43 -5.29 12.57
C ALA A 217 0.27 -4.64 13.95
N TYR A 218 -0.40 -5.32 14.89
CA TYR A 218 -0.64 -4.80 16.23
C TYR A 218 0.63 -4.73 17.08
N THR A 219 1.61 -5.61 16.86
CA THR A 219 2.90 -5.54 17.56
C THR A 219 3.85 -4.50 16.97
N ARG A 220 3.73 -4.20 15.68
CA ARG A 220 4.51 -3.18 14.97
C ARG A 220 4.00 -1.76 15.21
N GLY A 221 2.67 -1.59 15.19
CA GLY A 221 2.02 -0.29 15.27
C GLY A 221 1.34 0.01 16.61
N GLY A 222 1.06 -1.00 17.43
CA GLY A 222 0.43 -0.83 18.73
C GLY A 222 1.41 -0.37 19.81
N GLN A 223 0.87 0.23 20.87
CA GLN A 223 1.65 0.48 22.08
C GLN A 223 1.84 -0.83 22.83
N VAL A 224 3.08 -1.26 23.04
CA VAL A 224 3.40 -2.40 23.91
C VAL A 224 3.84 -1.83 25.26
N GLY A 225 2.97 -1.84 26.28
CA GLY A 225 3.20 -1.20 27.60
C GLY A 225 1.91 -0.96 28.42
N GLU A 226 1.92 -0.04 29.39
CA GLU A 226 0.76 0.27 30.27
C GLU A 226 -0.49 0.80 29.51
N GLY A 227 -0.34 1.25 28.26
CA GLY A 227 -1.45 1.58 27.33
C GLY A 227 -1.81 0.46 26.32
N GLY A 228 -1.13 -0.70 26.38
CA GLY A 228 -1.15 -1.75 25.35
C GLY A 228 -2.23 -2.83 25.48
N LYS A 229 -3.25 -2.61 26.31
CA LYS A 229 -4.28 -3.61 26.61
C LYS A 229 -4.97 -4.13 25.34
N VAL A 230 -5.26 -3.26 24.38
CA VAL A 230 -5.83 -3.62 23.06
C VAL A 230 -4.92 -4.59 22.30
N THR A 231 -3.63 -4.26 22.23
CA THR A 231 -2.63 -5.09 21.53
C THR A 231 -2.51 -6.47 22.17
N ILE A 232 -2.43 -6.54 23.50
CA ILE A 232 -2.36 -7.81 24.23
C ILE A 232 -3.63 -8.64 24.02
N ASN A 233 -4.81 -8.02 24.14
CA ASN A 233 -6.09 -8.70 23.94
C ASN A 233 -6.20 -9.30 22.54
N LEU A 234 -5.80 -8.54 21.51
CA LEU A 234 -5.79 -9.04 20.14
C LEU A 234 -4.77 -10.15 19.93
N LEU A 235 -3.57 -10.05 20.51
CA LEU A 235 -2.59 -11.14 20.43
C LEU A 235 -3.11 -12.43 21.07
N CYS A 236 -3.77 -12.33 22.21
CA CYS A 236 -4.45 -13.46 22.86
C CYS A 236 -5.61 -13.99 22.02
N ALA A 237 -6.35 -13.14 21.32
CA ALA A 237 -7.40 -13.56 20.39
C ALA A 237 -6.79 -14.30 19.18
N CYS A 238 -5.76 -13.74 18.54
CA CYS A 238 -5.03 -14.40 17.44
C CYS A 238 -4.47 -15.74 17.89
N ALA A 239 -3.94 -15.85 19.12
CA ALA A 239 -3.37 -17.09 19.65
C ALA A 239 -4.42 -18.20 19.74
N ARG A 240 -5.66 -17.85 20.13
CA ARG A 240 -6.77 -18.79 20.20
C ARG A 240 -7.16 -19.31 18.82
N GLU A 241 -7.16 -18.45 17.81
CA GLU A 241 -7.46 -18.83 16.43
C GLU A 241 -6.34 -19.69 15.82
N LEU A 242 -5.08 -19.29 16.03
CA LEU A 242 -3.90 -20.02 15.56
C LEU A 242 -3.82 -21.45 16.13
N ARG A 243 -4.33 -21.70 17.34
CA ARG A 243 -4.41 -23.06 17.91
C ARG A 243 -5.26 -24.04 17.09
N ARG A 244 -6.20 -23.54 16.29
CA ARG A 244 -7.05 -24.37 15.42
C ARG A 244 -6.31 -24.83 14.17
N ILE A 245 -5.19 -24.19 13.84
CA ILE A 245 -4.39 -24.50 12.67
C ILE A 245 -3.23 -25.42 13.09
N PRO A 246 -3.08 -26.61 12.47
CA PRO A 246 -1.96 -27.51 12.74
C PRO A 246 -0.62 -26.83 12.47
N VAL A 247 0.41 -27.06 13.29
CA VAL A 247 1.71 -26.37 13.14
C VAL A 247 2.44 -26.85 11.87
N GLU A 248 2.15 -28.06 11.42
CA GLU A 248 2.75 -28.70 10.24
C GLU A 248 2.42 -27.98 8.93
N VAL A 249 1.33 -27.20 8.91
CA VAL A 249 0.95 -26.39 7.73
C VAL A 249 1.54 -24.97 7.78
N TRP A 250 2.33 -24.65 8.80
CA TRP A 250 2.89 -23.31 8.94
C TRP A 250 4.16 -23.20 8.10
N ASP A 251 4.16 -22.27 7.15
CA ASP A 251 5.38 -21.93 6.43
C ASP A 251 6.37 -21.18 7.34
N ALA A 252 7.65 -21.20 6.94
CA ALA A 252 8.73 -20.58 7.71
C ALA A 252 8.55 -19.07 7.93
N LYS A 253 7.88 -18.38 7.00
CA LYS A 253 7.63 -16.95 7.09
C LYS A 253 6.56 -16.66 8.15
N CYS A 254 5.47 -17.42 8.16
CA CYS A 254 4.40 -17.34 9.14
C CYS A 254 4.94 -17.65 10.53
N LEU A 255 5.74 -18.72 10.69
CA LEU A 255 6.41 -19.04 11.95
C LEU A 255 7.29 -17.88 12.45
N THR A 256 8.18 -17.37 11.60
CA THR A 256 9.11 -16.29 11.96
C THR A 256 8.36 -15.02 12.38
N LEU A 257 7.35 -14.61 11.61
CA LEU A 257 6.56 -13.43 11.92
C LEU A 257 5.74 -13.63 13.19
N CYS A 258 5.16 -14.81 13.39
CA CYS A 258 4.39 -15.14 14.57
C CYS A 258 5.27 -15.09 15.83
N VAL A 259 6.38 -15.83 15.85
CA VAL A 259 7.34 -15.84 16.98
C VAL A 259 7.81 -14.43 17.32
N ASN A 260 8.22 -13.65 16.32
CA ASN A 260 8.66 -12.26 16.53
C ASN A 260 7.55 -11.39 17.12
N SER A 261 6.31 -11.54 16.64
CA SER A 261 5.17 -10.75 17.11
C SER A 261 4.84 -11.05 18.57
N TYR A 262 4.76 -12.32 18.95
CA TYR A 262 4.48 -12.72 20.35
C TYR A 262 5.64 -12.36 21.30
N ALA A 263 6.88 -12.53 20.86
CA ALA A 263 8.06 -12.11 21.62
C ALA A 263 8.07 -10.58 21.84
N MET A 264 7.81 -9.80 20.79
CA MET A 264 7.72 -8.34 20.89
C MET A 264 6.56 -7.88 21.78
N GLY A 265 5.40 -8.54 21.66
CA GLY A 265 4.21 -8.26 22.46
C GLY A 265 4.30 -8.74 23.92
N ARG A 266 5.35 -9.49 24.27
CA ARG A 266 5.52 -10.13 25.60
C ARG A 266 4.31 -10.99 26.00
N VAL A 267 3.69 -11.64 25.03
CA VAL A 267 2.55 -12.56 25.25
C VAL A 267 3.05 -13.98 25.06
N ALA A 268 2.93 -14.82 26.08
CA ALA A 268 3.28 -16.23 25.98
C ALA A 268 2.32 -16.95 25.04
N HIS A 269 2.87 -17.71 24.09
CA HIS A 269 2.10 -18.59 23.22
C HIS A 269 2.66 -20.01 23.38
N GLU A 270 1.93 -20.87 24.09
CA GLU A 270 2.38 -22.20 24.53
C GLU A 270 2.88 -23.13 23.42
N ARG A 271 2.43 -22.96 22.16
CA ARG A 271 2.91 -23.74 21.00
C ARG A 271 4.17 -23.19 20.33
N LEU A 272 4.61 -21.99 20.69
CA LEU A 272 5.80 -21.33 20.14
C LEU A 272 7.00 -21.36 21.10
N LEU A 273 6.80 -21.95 22.28
CA LEU A 273 7.80 -22.27 23.30
C LEU A 273 8.20 -23.74 23.17
#